data_AF-A0A2E6RJ92-F1
#
_entry.id   AF-A0A2E6RJ92-F1
#
_cell.length_a   1.000
_cell.length_b   1.000
_cell.length_c   1.000
_cell.angle_alpha   90.00
_cell.angle_beta   90.00
_cell.angle_gamma   90.00
#
_symmetry.space_group_name_H-M   'P 1'
#
loop_
_entity.id
_entity.type
_entity.pdbx_description
1 polymer ?
#
loop_
_entity_poly.entity_id
_entity_poly.type
_entity_poly.pdbx_seq_one_letter_code
_entity_poly.pdbx_strand_id
1 'polypeptide(L)'
;MKFHDVPVVGQFYTKQEVDKLIKEAVDEARRIDEESMRKHNRDATIISMILGFTTLALFVDGLLRLLGVTPPFMGIDIDILDKIVDKVESDLLPLVQKIPRI
;
A
#
# COMPACT_ATOMS: atom_id res chain seq x y z
N MET A 1 -1.16 -21.33 56.23
CA MET A 1 -2.41 -20.58 55.99
C MET A 1 -2.04 -19.39 55.14
N LYS A 2 -2.56 -19.26 53.91
CA LYS A 2 -2.27 -18.06 53.10
C LYS A 2 -3.06 -16.91 53.73
N PHE A 3 -2.50 -15.70 53.76
CA PHE A 3 -3.19 -14.54 54.37
C PHE A 3 -4.61 -14.33 53.79
N HIS A 4 -4.83 -14.74 52.53
CA HIS A 4 -6.10 -14.68 51.81
C HIS A 4 -7.22 -15.60 52.32
N ASP A 5 -6.93 -16.55 53.21
CA ASP A 5 -7.93 -17.50 53.75
C ASP A 5 -8.58 -17.01 55.07
N VAL A 6 -8.21 -15.81 55.56
CA VAL A 6 -8.69 -15.25 56.84
C VAL A 6 -9.74 -14.15 56.58
N PRO A 7 -10.96 -14.21 57.16
CA PRO A 7 -11.96 -13.17 56.99
C PRO A 7 -11.41 -11.82 57.44
N VAL A 8 -11.69 -10.77 56.67
CA VAL A 8 -11.24 -9.37 56.88
C VAL A 8 -9.76 -9.09 56.55
N VAL A 9 -8.79 -9.91 56.97
CA VAL A 9 -7.35 -9.65 56.74
C VAL A 9 -6.87 -10.15 55.37
N GLY A 10 -7.54 -11.16 54.80
CA GLY A 10 -7.21 -11.73 53.49
C GLY A 10 -7.65 -10.94 52.27
N GLN A 11 -8.23 -9.75 52.46
CA GLN A 11 -8.71 -8.89 51.37
C GLN A 11 -7.67 -7.85 50.92
N PHE A 12 -6.50 -7.80 51.55
CA PHE A 12 -5.48 -6.81 51.27
C PHE A 12 -4.22 -7.46 50.71
N TYR A 13 -3.78 -6.98 49.55
CA TYR A 13 -2.51 -7.36 48.96
C TYR A 13 -1.38 -6.55 49.57
N THR A 14 -0.23 -7.18 49.80
CA THR A 14 1.01 -6.46 50.12
C THR A 14 1.52 -5.70 48.89
N LYS A 15 2.30 -4.63 49.11
CA LYS A 15 2.98 -3.89 48.03
C LYS A 15 3.69 -4.83 47.05
N GLN A 16 4.40 -5.83 47.56
CA GLN A 16 5.15 -6.80 46.75
C GLN A 16 4.23 -7.70 45.90
N GLU A 17 3.08 -8.10 46.43
CA GLU A 17 2.08 -8.87 45.67
C GLU A 17 1.41 -8.02 44.60
N VAL A 18 1.07 -6.77 44.91
CA VAL A 18 0.54 -5.81 43.93
C VAL A 18 1.56 -5.56 42.82
N ASP A 19 2.82 -5.30 43.17
CA ASP A 19 3.89 -5.05 42.19
C ASP A 19 4.11 -6.26 41.28
N LYS A 20 4.01 -7.48 41.83
CA LYS A 20 4.10 -8.73 41.05
C LYS A 20 2.91 -8.88 40.09
N LEU A 21 1.69 -8.63 40.56
CA LEU A 21 0.49 -8.71 39.73
C LEU A 21 0.51 -7.67 38.60
N ILE A 22 0.93 -6.44 38.90
CA ILE A 22 1.08 -5.38 37.89
C ILE A 22 2.12 -5.79 36.85
N LYS A 23 3.26 -6.33 37.29
CA LYS A 23 4.30 -6.78 36.38
C LYS A 23 3.81 -7.88 35.44
N GLU A 24 3.13 -8.89 35.97
CA GLU A 24 2.56 -9.99 35.18
C GLU A 24 1.52 -9.47 34.17
N ALA A 25 0.67 -8.52 34.56
CA ALA A 25 -0.31 -7.91 33.67
C ALA A 25 0.33 -7.09 32.54
N VAL A 26 1.40 -6.33 32.84
CA VAL A 26 2.12 -5.53 31.85
C VAL A 26 2.90 -6.42 30.88
N ASP A 27 3.54 -7.48 31.39
CA ASP A 27 4.28 -8.43 30.56
C ASP A 27 3.34 -9.17 29.60
N GLU A 28 2.15 -9.56 30.06
CA GLU A 28 1.13 -10.20 29.22
C GLU A 28 0.56 -9.23 28.18
N ALA A 29 0.27 -7.98 28.57
CA ALA A 29 -0.21 -6.96 27.65
C ALA A 29 0.82 -6.70 26.53
N ARG A 30 2.12 -6.65 26.87
CA ARG A 30 3.20 -6.47 25.90
C ARG A 30 3.32 -7.65 24.95
N ARG A 31 3.19 -8.88 25.44
CA ARG A 31 3.21 -10.09 24.61
C ARG A 31 2.08 -10.10 23.58
N ILE A 32 0.87 -9.73 24.00
CA ILE A 32 -0.30 -9.63 23.12
C ILE A 32 -0.09 -8.54 22.07
N ASP A 33 0.41 -7.38 22.46
CA ASP A 33 0.67 -6.26 21.55
C ASP A 33 1.71 -6.63 20.49
N GLU A 34 2.83 -7.25 20.89
CA GLU A 34 3.88 -7.70 19.95
C GLU A 34 3.35 -8.71 18.92
N GLU A 35 2.53 -9.67 19.34
CA GLU A 35 1.91 -10.63 18.43
C GLU A 35 0.90 -9.97 17.47
N SER A 36 0.11 -9.04 17.97
CA SER A 36 -0.86 -8.26 17.18
C SER A 36 -0.15 -7.40 16.14
N MET A 37 0.88 -6.66 16.56
CA MET A 37 1.67 -5.77 15.69
C MET A 37 2.37 -6.54 14.58
N ARG A 38 2.88 -7.74 14.86
CA ARG A 38 3.45 -8.62 13.82
C ARG A 38 2.40 -9.01 12.78
N LYS A 39 1.15 -9.28 13.19
CA LYS A 39 0.05 -9.58 12.26
C LYS A 39 -0.31 -8.35 11.43
N HIS A 40 -0.46 -7.18 12.06
CA HIS A 40 -0.77 -5.93 11.38
C HIS A 40 0.25 -5.57 10.30
N ASN A 41 1.55 -5.71 10.57
CA ASN A 41 2.60 -5.43 9.59
C ASN A 41 2.52 -6.36 8.37
N ARG A 42 2.21 -7.64 8.58
CA ARG A 42 2.03 -8.58 7.48
C ARG A 42 0.81 -8.24 6.64
N ASP A 43 -0.32 -7.94 7.29
CA ASP A 43 -1.56 -7.61 6.60
C ASP A 43 -1.41 -6.28 5.82
N ALA A 44 -0.74 -5.28 6.40
CA ALA A 44 -0.41 -4.02 5.73
C ALA A 44 0.50 -4.23 4.51
N THR A 45 1.47 -5.13 4.59
CA THR A 45 2.36 -5.48 3.46
C THR A 45 1.59 -6.12 2.30
N ILE A 46 0.63 -7.00 2.61
CA ILE A 46 -0.20 -7.64 1.58
C ILE A 46 -1.08 -6.61 0.90
N ILE A 47 -1.73 -5.73 1.69
CA ILE A 47 -2.58 -4.67 1.17
C ILE A 47 -1.77 -3.71 0.29
N SER A 48 -0.58 -3.30 0.72
CA SER A 48 0.27 -2.40 -0.06
C SER A 48 0.74 -3.03 -1.36
N MET A 49 1.03 -4.34 -1.37
CA MET A 49 1.37 -5.06 -2.59
C MET A 49 0.20 -5.06 -3.60
N ILE A 50 -1.02 -5.38 -3.15
CA ILE A 50 -2.21 -5.39 -4.01
C ILE A 50 -2.51 -3.99 -4.56
N LEU A 51 -2.43 -2.96 -3.70
CA LEU A 51 -2.63 -1.59 -4.10
C LEU A 51 -1.57 -1.16 -5.13
N GLY A 52 -0.30 -1.48 -4.89
CA GLY A 52 0.79 -1.19 -5.82
C GLY A 52 0.58 -1.82 -7.19
N PHE A 53 0.20 -3.12 -7.25
CA PHE A 53 -0.13 -3.77 -8.51
C PHE A 53 -1.36 -3.17 -9.20
N THR A 54 -2.38 -2.80 -8.44
CA THR A 54 -3.59 -2.18 -8.98
C THR A 54 -3.30 -0.81 -9.58
N THR A 55 -2.51 0.02 -8.89
CA THR A 55 -2.07 1.32 -9.40
C THR A 55 -1.21 1.16 -10.65
N LEU A 56 -0.29 0.19 -10.67
CA LEU A 56 0.52 -0.08 -11.86
C LEU A 56 -0.34 -0.55 -13.05
N ALA A 57 -1.31 -1.43 -12.82
CA ALA A 57 -2.21 -1.90 -13.86
C ALA A 57 -3.04 -0.74 -14.46
N LEU A 58 -3.60 0.12 -13.61
CA LEU A 58 -4.33 1.32 -14.06
C LEU A 58 -3.43 2.31 -14.79
N PHE A 59 -2.17 2.46 -14.36
CA PHE A 59 -1.19 3.30 -15.04
C PHE A 59 -0.86 2.77 -16.43
N VAL A 60 -0.61 1.46 -16.56
CA VAL A 60 -0.35 0.82 -17.86
C VAL A 60 -1.57 0.88 -18.77
N ASP A 61 -2.79 0.69 -18.27
CA ASP A 61 -4.03 0.89 -19.04
C ASP A 61 -4.11 2.31 -19.61
N GLY A 62 -3.82 3.32 -18.79
CA GLY A 62 -3.75 4.72 -19.21
C GLY A 62 -2.67 4.99 -20.26
N LEU A 63 -1.47 4.41 -20.09
CA LEU A 63 -0.38 4.52 -21.05
C LEU A 63 -0.71 3.87 -22.39
N LEU A 64 -1.28 2.66 -22.38
CA LEU A 64 -1.67 1.94 -23.59
C LEU A 64 -2.80 2.66 -24.35
N ARG A 65 -3.70 3.35 -23.63
CA ARG A 65 -4.73 4.20 -24.23
C ARG A 65 -4.14 5.47 -24.85
N LEU A 66 -3.13 6.07 -24.23
CA LEU A 66 -2.38 7.20 -24.82
C LEU A 66 -1.63 6.81 -26.09
N LEU A 67 -1.15 5.57 -26.16
CA LEU A 67 -0.44 5.01 -27.31
C LEU A 67 -1.36 4.42 -28.40
N GLY A 68 -2.67 4.62 -28.33
CA GLY A 68 -3.61 4.12 -29.34
C GLY A 68 -3.76 2.60 -29.44
N VAL A 69 -3.06 1.81 -28.60
CA VAL A 69 -3.15 0.33 -28.60
C VAL A 69 -4.48 -0.14 -28.02
N THR A 70 -5.02 0.58 -27.03
CA THR A 70 -6.29 0.25 -26.36
C THR A 70 -7.36 1.28 -26.71
N PRO A 71 -8.58 0.87 -27.09
CA PRO A 71 -9.64 1.79 -27.49
C PRO A 71 -10.03 2.77 -26.36
N PRO A 72 -10.57 3.95 -26.72
CA PRO A 72 -10.97 4.96 -25.75
C PRO A 72 -12.10 4.44 -24.86
N PHE A 73 -11.98 4.69 -23.55
CA PHE A 73 -13.01 4.35 -22.57
C PHE A 73 -13.75 5.61 -22.13
N MET A 74 -15.08 5.51 -21.99
CA MET A 74 -15.97 6.65 -21.66
C MET A 74 -15.88 7.84 -22.65
N GLY A 75 -15.49 7.60 -23.91
CA GLY A 75 -15.45 8.65 -24.93
C GLY A 75 -14.35 9.70 -24.74
N ILE A 76 -13.39 9.46 -23.85
CA ILE A 76 -12.20 10.30 -23.72
C ILE A 76 -11.13 9.74 -24.65
N ASP A 77 -11.01 10.37 -25.81
CA ASP A 77 -10.01 10.02 -26.81
C ASP A 77 -8.72 10.83 -26.53
N ILE A 78 -7.74 10.16 -25.94
CA ILE A 78 -6.43 10.74 -25.60
C ILE A 78 -5.36 10.20 -26.56
N ASP A 79 -5.75 9.68 -27.72
CA ASP A 79 -4.75 9.31 -28.71
C ASP A 79 -4.02 10.57 -29.18
N ILE A 80 -2.72 10.62 -28.89
CA ILE A 80 -1.80 11.68 -29.31
C ILE A 80 -0.94 11.18 -30.46
N LEU A 81 -0.83 9.87 -30.68
CA LEU A 81 0.03 9.30 -31.71
C LEU A 81 -0.47 9.70 -33.10
N ASP A 82 -1.75 9.56 -33.38
CA ASP A 82 -2.31 9.95 -34.68
C ASP A 82 -2.04 11.43 -34.98
N LYS A 83 -2.23 12.30 -33.98
CA LYS A 83 -1.95 13.74 -34.11
C LYS A 83 -0.47 14.06 -34.35
N ILE A 84 0.43 13.25 -33.80
CA ILE A 84 1.88 13.40 -34.01
C ILE A 84 2.25 12.90 -35.41
N VAL A 85 1.73 11.73 -35.82
CA VAL A 85 1.99 11.15 -37.15
C VAL A 85 1.56 12.13 -38.23
N ASP A 86 0.34 12.67 -38.14
CA ASP A 86 -0.17 13.65 -39.11
C ASP A 86 0.74 14.87 -39.25
N LYS A 87 1.23 15.42 -38.14
CA LYS A 87 2.16 16.56 -38.14
C LYS A 87 3.54 16.21 -38.70
N VAL A 88 4.04 15.01 -38.41
CA VAL A 88 5.32 14.55 -38.96
C VAL A 88 5.21 14.36 -40.47
N GLU A 89 4.08 13.81 -40.94
CA GLU A 89 3.80 13.65 -42.37
C GLU A 89 3.64 14.98 -43.11
N SER A 90 2.92 15.94 -42.53
CA SER A 90 2.72 17.25 -43.16
C SER A 90 3.98 18.11 -43.18
N ASP A 91 4.71 18.14 -42.07
CA ASP A 91 5.72 19.19 -41.84
C ASP A 91 7.14 18.70 -42.13
N LEU A 92 7.45 17.43 -41.81
CA LEU A 92 8.84 16.93 -41.84
C LEU A 92 9.12 16.09 -43.08
N LEU A 93 8.19 15.24 -43.50
CA LEU A 93 8.34 14.36 -44.66
C LEU A 93 8.70 15.11 -45.97
N PRO A 94 8.08 16.26 -46.29
CA PRO A 94 8.44 17.04 -47.47
C PRO A 94 9.86 17.65 -47.39
N LEU A 95 10.33 17.95 -46.19
CA LEU A 95 11.66 18.48 -45.96
C LEU A 95 12.71 17.39 -46.15
N VAL A 96 12.47 16.19 -45.63
CA VAL A 96 13.36 15.03 -45.80
C VAL A 96 13.49 14.63 -47.27
N GLN A 97 12.38 14.62 -48.03
CA GLN A 97 12.40 14.28 -49.46
C GLN A 97 13.16 15.29 -50.33
N LYS A 98 13.27 16.56 -49.89
CA LYS A 98 14.03 17.60 -50.59
C LYS A 98 15.53 17.51 -50.35
N ILE A 99 15.99 16.70 -49.39
CA ILE A 99 17.42 16.50 -49.15
C ILE A 99 17.96 15.60 -50.26
N PRO A 100 18.96 16.06 -51.05
CA PRO A 100 19.58 15.21 -52.04
C PRO A 100 20.24 14.01 -51.35
N ARG A 101 19.79 12.80 -51.69
CA ARG A 101 20.43 11.57 -51.22
C ARG A 101 21.84 11.51 -51.81
N ILE A 102 22.85 11.55 -50.93
CA ILE A 102 24.27 11.32 -51.25
C ILE A 102 24.47 9.83 -51.53
#